data_AF-A0A8J2KSD2-F1
#
_entry.id   AF-A0A8J2KSD2-F1
#
_cell.length_a   1.000
_cell.length_b   1.000
_cell.length_c   1.000
_cell.angle_alpha   90.00
_cell.angle_beta   90.00
_cell.angle_gamma   90.00
#
_symmetry.space_group_name_H-M   'P 1'
#
loop_
_entity.id
_entity.type
_entity.pdbx_description
1 polymer ?
#
loop_
_entity_poly.entity_id
_entity_poly.type
_entity_poly.pdbx_seq_one_letter_code
_entity_poly.pdbx_strand_id
1 'polypeptide(L)' 'MERFNGLTFQKIQHAITSVDCQPMFDGGILINVIGQLKTDDDPPHTFSQTFVLKRSPEGAFFCQHDIFRLGIHNTM' A
#
# COMPACT_ATOMS: atom_id res chain seq x y z
N MET A 1 14.59 -0.27 2.69
CA MET A 1 14.84 1.16 3.01
C MET A 1 15.30 1.94 1.79
N GLU A 2 16.24 1.44 0.99
CA GLU A 2 16.78 2.17 -0.18
C GLU A 2 15.69 2.70 -1.14
N ARG A 3 14.64 1.92 -1.40
CA ARG A 3 13.55 2.34 -2.30
C ARG A 3 12.73 3.54 -1.80
N PHE A 4 12.63 3.73 -0.49
CA PHE A 4 11.93 4.89 0.09
C PHE A 4 12.83 6.12 0.17
N ASN A 5 14.13 5.90 0.37
CA ASN A 5 15.12 6.99 0.42
C ASN A 5 15.35 7.66 -0.94
N GLY A 6 14.99 6.99 -2.05
CA GLY A 6 15.06 7.56 -3.40
C GLY A 6 13.86 8.44 -3.80
N LEU A 7 12.85 8.56 -2.94
CA LEU A 7 11.69 9.41 -3.20
C LEU A 7 12.05 10.88 -2.95
N THR A 8 11.65 11.76 -3.86
CA THR A 8 12.09 13.17 -3.86
C THR A 8 11.15 14.11 -3.11
N PHE A 9 9.94 13.67 -2.79
CA PHE A 9 8.98 14.46 -2.01
C PHE A 9 9.40 14.57 -0.55
N GLN A 10 9.01 15.65 0.12
CA GLN A 10 9.33 15.87 1.55
C GLN A 10 8.19 15.42 2.47
N LYS A 11 6.95 15.52 2.00
CA LYS A 11 5.74 15.14 2.73
C LYS A 11 4.85 14.29 1.85
N ILE A 12 4.24 13.29 2.47
CA ILE A 12 3.19 12.49 1.86
C ILE A 12 2.04 12.33 2.84
N GLN A 13 0.82 12.53 2.37
CA GLN A 13 -0.41 12.31 3.12
C GLN A 13 -1.25 11.28 2.39
N HIS A 14 -1.76 10.27 3.11
CA HIS A 14 -2.68 9.28 2.59
C HIS A 14 -4.09 9.55 3.13
N ALA A 15 -5.09 9.48 2.27
CA ALA A 15 -6.51 9.49 2.59
C ALA A 15 -7.10 8.15 2.13
N ILE A 16 -7.44 7.29 3.08
CA ILE A 16 -7.95 5.95 2.80
C ILE A 16 -9.44 6.02 2.44
N THR A 17 -9.81 5.43 1.31
CA THR A 17 -11.21 5.33 0.86
C THR A 17 -11.84 4.02 1.35
N SER A 18 -11.15 2.90 1.15
CA SER A 18 -11.62 1.59 1.60
C SER A 18 -10.46 0.65 1.90
N VAL A 19 -10.71 -0.29 2.80
CA VAL A 19 -9.81 -1.40 3.13
C VAL A 19 -10.63 -2.67 3.16
N ASP A 20 -10.23 -3.65 2.36
CA ASP A 20 -10.82 -4.99 2.32
C ASP A 20 -9.80 -6.00 2.84
N CYS A 21 -10.24 -6.90 3.72
CA CYS A 21 -9.39 -7.92 4.34
C CYS A 21 -10.01 -9.31 4.17
N GLN A 22 -9.22 -10.28 3.71
CA GLN A 22 -9.64 -11.67 3.55
C GLN A 22 -8.64 -12.64 4.19
N PRO A 23 -9.10 -13.69 4.90
CA PRO A 23 -8.22 -14.73 5.40
C PRO A 23 -7.69 -15.60 4.26
N MET A 24 -6.45 -16.07 4.40
CA MET A 24 -5.83 -17.04 3.48
C MET A 24 -5.80 -18.44 4.11
N PHE A 25 -5.71 -19.48 3.27
CA PHE A 25 -5.70 -20.88 3.72
C PHE A 25 -4.57 -21.22 4.70
N ASP A 26 -3.45 -20.51 4.65
CA ASP A 26 -2.29 -20.73 5.51
C ASP A 26 -2.28 -19.84 6.77
N GLY A 27 -3.44 -19.25 7.11
CA GLY A 27 -3.59 -18.39 8.28
C GLY A 27 -2.98 -16.99 8.13
N GLY A 28 -2.54 -16.64 6.91
CA GLY A 28 -2.22 -15.27 6.49
C GLY A 28 -3.45 -14.43 6.17
N ILE A 29 -3.23 -13.17 5.80
CA ILE A 29 -4.28 -12.19 5.50
C ILE A 29 -3.93 -11.48 4.19
N LEU A 30 -4.86 -11.47 3.24
CA LEU A 30 -4.81 -10.63 2.05
C LEU A 30 -5.54 -9.31 2.35
N ILE A 31 -4.89 -8.19 2.08
CA ILE A 31 -5.41 -6.85 2.33
C ILE A 31 -5.35 -6.04 1.04
N ASN A 32 -6.46 -5.43 0.67
CA ASN A 32 -6.52 -4.47 -0.44
C ASN A 32 -6.92 -3.10 0.10
N VAL A 33 -6.14 -2.08 -0.25
CA VAL A 33 -6.34 -0.69 0.16
C VAL A 33 -6.54 0.15 -1.08
N ILE A 34 -7.58 0.97 -1.09
CA ILE A 34 -7.82 1.99 -2.11
C ILE A 34 -7.88 3.34 -1.40
N GLY A 35 -7.25 4.35 -1.98
CA GLY A 35 -7.27 5.69 -1.42
C GLY A 35 -6.73 6.73 -2.38
N GLN A 36 -6.51 7.92 -1.84
CA GLN A 36 -5.76 8.99 -2.48
C GLN A 36 -4.52 9.32 -1.66
N LEU A 37 -3.46 9.75 -2.33
CA LEU A 37 -2.29 10.31 -1.69
C LEU A 37 -1.95 11.67 -2.27
N LYS A 38 -1.39 12.53 -1.44
CA LYS A 38 -0.88 13.83 -1.82
C LYS A 38 0.59 13.93 -1.43
N THR A 39 1.45 14.26 -2.39
CA THR A 39 2.87 14.53 -2.18
C THR A 39 3.10 16.03 -2.21
N ASP A 40 3.71 16.58 -1.16
CA ASP A 40 3.97 18.02 -1.01
C ASP A 40 2.75 18.89 -1.39
N ASP A 41 2.89 19.74 -2.42
CA ASP A 41 1.83 20.61 -2.95
C ASP A 41 1.20 20.09 -4.24
N ASP A 42 1.59 18.89 -4.72
CA ASP A 42 1.04 18.27 -5.92
C ASP A 42 -0.45 17.94 -5.77
N PRO A 43 -1.20 17.84 -6.88
CA PRO A 43 -2.57 17.33 -6.83
C PRO A 43 -2.65 15.92 -6.21
N PRO A 44 -3.74 15.59 -5.49
CA PRO A 44 -3.96 14.24 -5.00
C PRO A 44 -4.08 13.22 -6.15
N HIS A 45 -3.44 12.07 -6.00
CA HIS A 45 -3.53 10.95 -6.92
C HIS A 45 -4.21 9.77 -6.24
N THR A 46 -5.09 9.08 -6.96
CA THR A 46 -5.62 7.79 -6.50
C THR A 46 -4.50 6.76 -6.45
N PHE A 47 -4.54 5.85 -5.50
CA PHE A 47 -3.64 4.70 -5.43
C PHE A 47 -4.40 3.43 -5.03
N SER A 48 -3.84 2.29 -5.38
CA SER A 48 -4.17 1.00 -4.77
C SER A 48 -2.92 0.36 -4.20
N GLN A 49 -3.07 -0.30 -3.06
CA GLN A 49 -2.00 -1.03 -2.40
C GLN A 49 -2.51 -2.37 -1.88
N THR A 50 -1.82 -3.44 -2.24
CA THR A 50 -2.14 -4.79 -1.78
C THR A 50 -1.05 -5.28 -0.85
N PHE A 51 -1.44 -5.79 0.31
CA PHE A 51 -0.55 -6.43 1.26
C PHE A 51 -0.93 -7.90 1.44
N VAL A 52 0.10 -8.73 1.66
CA VAL A 52 -0.09 -10.07 2.19
C VAL A 52 0.65 -10.16 3.51
N LEU A 53 -0.10 -10.36 4.60
CA LEU A 53 0.46 -10.59 5.92
C LEU A 53 0.58 -12.09 6.17
N LYS A 54 1.74 -12.52 6.68
CA LYS A 54 1.96 -13.88 7.19
C LYS A 54 2.33 -13.85 8.66
N ARG A 55 2.16 -14.97 9.34
CA ARG A 55 2.64 -15.13 10.72
C ARG A 55 4.07 -15.64 10.71
N SER A 56 4.91 -15.06 11.56
CA SER A 56 6.21 -15.62 11.90
C SER A 56 6.03 -16.87 12.78
N PRO A 57 7.08 -17.71 12.94
CA PRO A 57 7.04 -18.84 13.86
C PRO A 57 6.70 -18.44 15.30
N GLU A 58 7.05 -17.22 15.71
CA GLU A 58 6.78 -16.65 17.03
C GLU A 58 5.34 -16.10 17.16
N GLY A 59 4.54 -16.15 16.08
CA GLY A 59 3.12 -15.79 16.05
C GLY A 59 2.83 -14.33 15.68
N ALA A 60 3.84 -13.49 15.47
CA ALA A 60 3.66 -12.09 15.04
C ALA A 60 3.36 -12.01 13.54
N PHE A 61 2.56 -11.03 13.10
CA PHE A 61 2.37 -10.78 11.67
C PHE A 61 3.51 -9.96 11.09
N PHE A 62 3.91 -10.28 9.86
CA PHE A 62 4.80 -9.46 9.04
C PHE A 62 4.24 -9.32 7.62
N CYS A 63 4.61 -8.22 6.95
CA CYS A 63 4.25 -7.99 5.56
C CYS A 63 5.18 -8.79 4.63
N GLN A 64 4.66 -9.86 4.03
CA GLN A 64 5.42 -10.69 3.08
C GLN A 64 5.41 -10.10 1.67
N HIS A 65 4.28 -9.52 1.26
CA HIS A 65 4.13 -8.87 -0.03
C HIS A 65 3.55 -7.47 0.15
N ASP A 66 4.12 -6.50 -0.55
CA ASP A 66 3.65 -5.12 -0.66
C ASP A 66 3.70 -4.72 -2.14
N ILE A 67 2.53 -4.46 -2.72
CA ILE A 67 2.38 -4.06 -4.12
C ILE A 67 1.64 -2.73 -4.13
N PHE A 68 2.29 -1.70 -4.66
CA PHE A 68 1.74 -0.35 -4.76
C PHE A 68 1.60 0.09 -6.22
N ARG A 69 0.48 0.75 -6.54
CA ARG A 69 0.21 1.35 -7.86
C ARG A 69 -0.49 2.70 -7.70
N LEU A 70 -0.02 3.70 -8.45
CA LEU A 70 -0.81 4.92 -8.67
C LEU A 70 -1.90 4.63 -9.70
N GLY A 71 -3.11 5.12 -9.44
CA GLY A 71 -4.26 5.09 -10.34
C GLY A 71 -4.16 6.12 -11.46
N ILE A 72 -3.01 6.14 -12.14
CA ILE A 72 -2.78 6.99 -13.31
C ILE A 72 -3.13 6.17 -14.54
N HIS A 73 -3.99 6.73 -15.40
CA HIS A 73 -4.33 6.10 -16.67
C HIS A 73 -3.36 6.56 -17.75
N ASN A 74 -3.04 5.67 -18.70
CA ASN A 74 -2.38 6.08 -19.92
C ASN A 74 -3.34 6.99 -20.70
N THR A 75 -3.04 8.28 -20.75
CA THR A 75 -3.69 9.20 -21.69
C THR A 75 -2.92 9.13 -22.99
N MET A 76 -3.40 8.33 -23.95
CA MET A 76 -3.02 8.51 -25.36
C MET A 76 -3.85 9.63 -25.97
#